data_AF-A0A9D6IFI5-F1
#
_entry.id   AF-A0A9D6IFI5-F1
#
_cell.length_a   1.000
_cell.length_b   1.000
_cell.length_c   1.000
_cell.angle_alpha   90.00
_cell.angle_beta   90.00
_cell.angle_gamma   90.00
#
_symmetry.space_group_name_H-M   'P 1'
#
loop_
_entity.id
_entity.type
_entity.pdbx_description
1 polymer ?
#
loop_
_entity_poly.entity_id
_entity_poly.type
_entity_poly.pdbx_seq_one_letter_code
_entity_poly.pdbx_strand_id
1 'polypeptide(L)'
;MGVGLFLTGSYATEEIGQSAEEWLEQVASWLESHEVEPLMLCEAGANADEQACLSVQIHPGAEAVEITVPEAGVCVVMAKTSTVGPGYHIFLCELLHALGSQFQLEWDGPAPEGEDDEEIVVGDETGFFFNRDADAVRQEMLRWLSALARVVLENCKGDDVGIRMVSMPLDYAYPDRAGILTPMGPREPVWFAQLVDHPERGLSFFPWWSEGVGAAFFAGRALCRLWQETRWRVPATEDEGELLMDIHLDLERAFHLDPDADIPWREWRELIGYLTEYFGYAEFQHGETLEEEIERRAGKVDPAKPLVGYRRGPVQAMLTGGWSLVIPGDMAEEWEENGETWSAWLGGRTIWFTSWSVSAENDESLSAREILDSRPWPEDGQIIEHEDGPVVGRAVFMPYEEEGETLWNLKGYSAIEGTFALCNIYFQDETDLEWALQVWKSMRN
;
A
#
# COMPACT_ATOMS: atom_id res chain seq x y z
N MET A 1 -18.45 7.52 -3.25
CA MET A 1 -17.90 8.83 -2.86
C MET A 1 -17.14 8.66 -1.57
N GLY A 2 -15.88 9.09 -1.54
CA GLY A 2 -15.02 9.02 -0.36
C GLY A 2 -14.84 10.41 0.20
N VAL A 3 -14.77 10.54 1.53
CA VAL A 3 -14.53 11.83 2.19
C VAL A 3 -13.12 12.32 1.91
N GLY A 4 -12.99 13.57 1.48
CA GLY A 4 -11.73 14.15 1.02
C GLY A 4 -11.71 15.68 1.02
N LEU A 5 -10.63 16.21 0.46
CA LEU A 5 -10.35 17.62 0.23
C LEU A 5 -10.01 17.82 -1.25
N PHE A 6 -10.59 18.85 -1.84
CA PHE A 6 -10.18 19.45 -3.10
C PHE A 6 -10.11 20.96 -2.87
N LEU A 7 -8.92 21.48 -2.59
CA LEU A 7 -8.73 22.89 -2.23
C LEU A 7 -7.93 23.61 -3.30
N THR A 8 -8.41 24.78 -3.69
CA THR A 8 -7.68 25.71 -4.56
C THR A 8 -7.26 26.92 -3.75
N GLY A 9 -6.03 27.38 -3.96
CA GLY A 9 -5.52 28.60 -3.34
C GLY A 9 -4.60 29.37 -4.28
N SER A 10 -4.41 30.65 -3.98
CA SER A 10 -3.53 31.53 -4.75
C SER A 10 -2.42 32.14 -3.90
N TYR A 11 -1.24 32.34 -4.51
CA TYR A 11 -0.07 32.95 -3.85
C TYR A 11 0.62 33.96 -4.77
N ALA A 12 1.36 34.89 -4.16
CA ALA A 12 2.12 35.91 -4.89
C ALA A 12 3.36 35.31 -5.58
N THR A 13 3.45 35.47 -6.89
CA THR A 13 4.58 34.97 -7.71
C THR A 13 5.80 35.88 -7.69
N GLU A 14 5.68 37.12 -7.19
CA GLU A 14 6.78 38.10 -7.18
C GLU A 14 7.81 37.83 -6.05
N GLU A 15 7.47 37.02 -5.04
CA GLU A 15 8.29 36.80 -3.84
C GLU A 15 8.65 35.33 -3.54
N ILE A 16 7.99 34.33 -4.14
CA ILE A 16 8.13 32.90 -3.79
C ILE A 16 8.18 32.02 -5.04
N GLY A 17 9.38 31.55 -5.44
CA GLY A 17 9.61 30.63 -6.56
C GLY A 17 9.28 31.23 -7.94
N GLN A 18 10.24 31.27 -8.87
CA GLN A 18 9.98 31.79 -10.23
C GLN A 18 9.27 30.76 -11.12
N SER A 19 9.32 29.48 -10.75
CA SER A 19 8.64 28.37 -11.42
C SER A 19 7.79 27.52 -10.45
N ALA A 20 6.88 26.73 -11.02
CA ALA A 20 6.07 25.76 -10.28
C ALA A 20 6.94 24.75 -9.50
N GLU A 21 7.99 24.24 -10.14
CA GLU A 21 8.97 23.31 -9.55
C GLU A 21 9.70 23.95 -8.36
N GLU A 22 10.21 25.17 -8.51
CA GLU A 22 10.92 25.88 -7.43
C GLU A 22 10.00 26.17 -6.24
N TRP A 23 8.71 26.40 -6.47
CA TRP A 23 7.74 26.58 -5.39
C TRP A 23 7.46 25.27 -4.67
N LEU A 24 7.23 24.18 -5.41
CA LEU A 24 7.01 22.85 -4.83
C LEU A 24 8.23 22.33 -4.07
N GLU A 25 9.46 22.60 -4.53
CA GLU A 25 10.68 22.29 -3.78
C GLU A 25 10.74 23.03 -2.43
N GLN A 26 10.30 24.30 -2.39
CA GLN A 26 10.22 25.06 -1.13
C GLN A 26 9.15 24.49 -0.20
N VAL A 27 7.99 24.08 -0.74
CA VAL A 27 6.93 23.40 0.02
C VAL A 27 7.45 22.08 0.58
N ALA A 28 8.12 21.26 -0.24
CA ALA A 28 8.73 20.01 0.19
C ALA A 28 9.73 20.22 1.33
N SER A 29 10.65 21.17 1.17
CA SER A 29 11.63 21.50 2.22
C SER A 29 10.97 22.02 3.50
N TRP A 30 9.88 22.76 3.39
CA TRP A 30 9.11 23.21 4.56
C TRP A 30 8.43 22.04 5.29
N LEU A 31 7.80 21.12 4.55
CA LEU A 31 7.18 19.91 5.12
C LEU A 31 8.21 19.03 5.82
N GLU A 32 9.35 18.77 5.18
CA GLU A 32 10.43 17.95 5.73
C GLU A 32 11.09 18.58 6.97
N SER A 33 11.15 19.91 7.03
CA SER A 33 11.69 20.63 8.20
C SER A 33 10.66 20.88 9.30
N HIS A 34 9.38 20.57 9.07
CA HIS A 34 8.33 20.72 10.08
C HIS A 34 8.38 19.56 11.08
N GLU A 35 9.30 19.64 12.05
CA GLU A 35 9.64 18.59 13.04
C GLU A 35 8.45 18.01 13.85
N VAL A 36 7.26 18.61 13.77
CA VAL A 36 6.07 18.21 14.52
C VAL A 36 5.26 17.14 13.79
N GLU A 37 5.54 16.89 12.50
CA GLU A 37 4.61 16.18 11.62
C GLU A 37 5.02 14.73 11.30
N PRO A 38 4.05 13.81 11.19
CA PRO A 38 4.30 12.40 10.87
C PRO A 38 4.53 12.17 9.37
N LEU A 39 5.32 13.03 8.72
CA LEU A 39 5.67 12.87 7.31
C LEU A 39 6.41 11.54 7.10
N MET A 40 5.96 10.76 6.13
CA MET A 40 6.60 9.50 5.75
C MET A 40 7.40 9.63 4.47
N LEU A 41 6.82 10.28 3.45
CA LEU A 41 7.43 10.44 2.14
C LEU A 41 6.98 11.76 1.53
N CYS A 42 7.88 12.41 0.80
CA CYS A 42 7.65 13.66 0.10
C CYS A 42 8.40 13.60 -1.24
N GLU A 43 7.68 13.52 -2.35
CA GLU A 43 8.29 13.31 -3.67
C GLU A 43 7.76 14.32 -4.68
N ALA A 44 8.69 15.08 -5.26
CA ALA A 44 8.39 15.96 -6.39
C ALA A 44 8.41 15.16 -7.69
N GLY A 45 7.45 15.43 -8.57
CA GLY A 45 7.32 14.77 -9.86
C GLY A 45 6.32 15.47 -10.76
N ALA A 46 5.71 14.70 -11.65
CA ALA A 46 4.63 15.17 -12.51
C ALA A 46 3.39 14.30 -12.33
N ASN A 47 2.20 14.92 -12.38
CA ASN A 47 0.94 14.18 -12.36
C ASN A 47 0.62 13.58 -13.76
N ALA A 48 -0.54 12.95 -13.89
CA ALA A 48 -0.98 12.33 -15.14
C ALA A 48 -1.11 13.33 -16.33
N ASP A 49 -1.26 14.62 -16.04
CA ASP A 49 -1.35 15.71 -17.02
C ASP A 49 0.00 16.41 -17.27
N GLU A 50 1.11 15.79 -16.84
CA GLU A 50 2.48 16.32 -16.93
C GLU A 50 2.68 17.65 -16.16
N GLN A 51 1.81 17.96 -15.20
CA GLN A 51 1.93 19.15 -14.36
C GLN A 51 2.83 18.84 -13.15
N ALA A 52 3.63 19.83 -12.75
CA ALA A 52 4.46 19.72 -11.56
C ALA A 52 3.59 19.42 -10.33
N CYS A 53 3.95 18.34 -9.63
CA CYS A 53 3.19 17.79 -8.51
C CYS A 53 4.15 17.42 -7.37
N LEU A 54 3.70 17.63 -6.14
CA LEU A 54 4.32 17.10 -4.94
C LEU A 54 3.37 16.08 -4.31
N SER A 55 3.85 14.84 -4.21
CA SER A 55 3.16 13.72 -3.54
C SER A 55 3.63 13.63 -2.09
N VAL A 56 2.70 13.74 -1.13
CA VAL A 56 3.01 13.80 0.30
C VAL A 56 2.30 12.66 1.04
N GLN A 57 3.07 11.69 1.52
CA GLN A 57 2.55 10.56 2.30
C GLN A 57 2.66 10.85 3.80
N ILE A 58 1.53 10.84 4.50
CA ILE A 58 1.46 11.13 5.95
C ILE A 58 1.06 9.88 6.77
N HIS A 59 0.24 9.01 6.19
CA HIS A 59 -0.25 7.81 6.89
C HIS A 59 -0.39 6.63 5.91
N PRO A 60 0.09 5.41 6.22
CA PRO A 60 0.10 4.27 5.30
C PRO A 60 -1.29 3.80 4.87
N GLY A 61 -2.32 4.13 5.64
CA GLY A 61 -3.73 3.86 5.30
C GLY A 61 -4.40 4.91 4.39
N ALA A 62 -3.70 5.97 3.98
CA ALA A 62 -4.18 7.00 3.06
C ALA A 62 -3.44 6.92 1.72
N GLU A 63 -4.12 7.36 0.66
CA GLU A 63 -3.46 7.77 -0.58
C GLU A 63 -2.63 9.04 -0.29
N ALA A 64 -1.56 9.28 -1.06
CA ALA A 64 -0.75 10.47 -0.91
C ALA A 64 -1.58 11.74 -1.14
N VAL A 65 -1.25 12.80 -0.40
CA VAL A 65 -1.80 14.14 -0.67
C VAL A 65 -1.07 14.68 -1.88
N GLU A 66 -1.82 15.05 -2.91
CA GLU A 66 -1.26 15.67 -4.11
C GLU A 66 -1.36 17.18 -4.02
N ILE A 67 -0.23 17.86 -4.18
CA ILE A 67 -0.15 19.33 -4.26
C ILE A 67 0.36 19.67 -5.66
N THR A 68 -0.48 20.28 -6.48
CA THR A 68 -0.15 20.64 -7.87
C THR A 68 -0.15 22.15 -8.08
N VAL A 69 0.68 22.60 -9.02
CA VAL A 69 0.74 24.00 -9.45
C VAL A 69 0.36 24.05 -10.93
N PRO A 70 -0.95 24.13 -11.27
CA PRO A 70 -1.40 24.08 -12.65
C PRO A 70 -0.92 25.30 -13.46
N GLU A 71 -0.80 26.45 -12.80
CA GLU A 71 -0.16 27.64 -13.33
C GLU A 71 0.50 28.45 -12.20
N ALA A 72 1.45 29.31 -12.54
CA ALA A 72 2.21 30.07 -11.55
C ALA A 72 1.28 30.94 -10.69
N GLY A 73 1.36 30.77 -9.37
CA GLY A 73 0.53 31.50 -8.41
C GLY A 73 -0.78 30.81 -8.04
N VAL A 74 -1.05 29.62 -8.58
CA VAL A 74 -2.21 28.79 -8.23
C VAL A 74 -1.72 27.46 -7.66
N CYS A 75 -2.31 27.03 -6.55
CA CYS A 75 -2.05 25.76 -5.90
C CYS A 75 -3.36 24.97 -5.79
N VAL A 76 -3.32 23.69 -6.13
CA VAL A 76 -4.44 22.76 -5.95
C VAL A 76 -3.99 21.62 -5.05
N VAL A 77 -4.79 21.30 -4.04
CA VAL A 77 -4.54 20.19 -3.10
C VAL A 77 -5.66 19.18 -3.19
N MET A 78 -5.30 17.92 -3.41
CA MET A 78 -6.22 16.79 -3.46
C MET A 78 -5.84 15.75 -2.41
N ALA A 79 -6.82 15.33 -1.61
CA ALA A 79 -6.60 14.29 -0.61
C ALA A 79 -7.87 13.51 -0.31
N LYS A 80 -7.73 12.18 -0.15
CA LYS A 80 -8.78 11.32 0.37
C LYS A 80 -8.48 10.95 1.82
N THR A 81 -9.42 11.25 2.71
CA THR A 81 -9.22 11.14 4.17
C THR A 81 -10.07 10.07 4.82
N SER A 82 -11.13 9.61 4.13
CA SER A 82 -12.10 8.62 4.62
C SER A 82 -11.50 7.27 5.03
N THR A 83 -10.36 6.86 4.47
CA THR A 83 -9.74 5.57 4.80
C THR A 83 -9.01 5.58 6.14
N VAL A 84 -8.62 6.75 6.63
CA VAL A 84 -7.79 6.91 7.83
C VAL A 84 -8.62 7.40 9.02
N GLY A 85 -9.55 8.33 8.80
CA GLY A 85 -10.52 8.77 9.79
C GLY A 85 -10.47 10.27 10.13
N PRO A 86 -11.33 10.71 11.07
CA PRO A 86 -11.52 12.13 11.36
C PRO A 86 -10.29 12.81 11.97
N GLY A 87 -9.46 12.08 12.74
CA GLY A 87 -8.23 12.64 13.30
C GLY A 87 -7.24 13.05 12.21
N TYR A 88 -7.11 12.22 11.17
CA TYR A 88 -6.30 12.51 9.99
C TYR A 88 -6.83 13.69 9.18
N HIS A 89 -8.14 13.73 8.94
CA HIS A 89 -8.77 14.83 8.20
C HIS A 89 -8.52 16.18 8.88
N ILE A 90 -8.74 16.24 10.19
CA ILE A 90 -8.50 17.45 11.01
C ILE A 90 -7.03 17.84 10.95
N PHE A 91 -6.12 16.88 11.18
CA PHE A 91 -4.68 17.12 11.10
C PHE A 91 -4.28 17.72 9.75
N LEU A 92 -4.73 17.13 8.64
CA LEU A 92 -4.40 17.60 7.30
C LEU A 92 -4.93 19.02 7.05
N CYS A 93 -6.14 19.33 7.50
CA CYS A 93 -6.66 20.70 7.40
C CYS A 93 -5.78 21.69 8.18
N GLU A 94 -5.37 21.36 9.41
CA GLU A 94 -4.48 22.22 10.21
C GLU A 94 -3.11 22.42 9.52
N LEU A 95 -2.55 21.35 8.96
CA LEU A 95 -1.31 21.40 8.17
C LEU A 95 -1.46 22.34 6.97
N LEU A 96 -2.54 22.23 6.20
CA LEU A 96 -2.79 23.09 5.04
C LEU A 96 -3.04 24.56 5.42
N HIS A 97 -3.60 24.82 6.61
CA HIS A 97 -3.67 26.17 7.18
C HIS A 97 -2.29 26.72 7.57
N ALA A 98 -1.42 25.88 8.14
CA ALA A 98 -0.03 26.24 8.44
C ALA A 98 0.77 26.52 7.16
N LEU A 99 0.58 25.69 6.14
CA LEU A 99 1.15 25.86 4.80
C LEU A 99 0.68 27.19 4.20
N GLY A 100 -0.62 27.47 4.24
CA GLY A 100 -1.14 28.76 3.75
C GLY A 100 -0.61 29.96 4.51
N SER A 101 -0.41 29.84 5.82
CA SER A 101 0.22 30.90 6.63
C SER A 101 1.70 31.12 6.26
N GLN A 102 2.43 30.03 5.97
CA GLN A 102 3.85 30.07 5.62
C GLN A 102 4.08 30.67 4.23
N PHE A 103 3.29 30.24 3.25
CA PHE A 103 3.46 30.61 1.84
C PHE A 103 2.52 31.74 1.39
N GLN A 104 1.79 32.35 2.33
CA GLN A 104 0.79 33.39 2.07
C GLN A 104 -0.24 32.95 1.02
N LEU A 105 -0.70 31.69 1.11
CA LEU A 105 -1.78 31.21 0.26
C LEU A 105 -3.12 31.74 0.76
N GLU A 106 -3.87 32.34 -0.15
CA GLU A 106 -5.27 32.65 0.04
C GLU A 106 -6.10 31.51 -0.54
N TRP A 107 -6.71 30.70 0.34
CA TRP A 107 -7.59 29.60 -0.05
C TRP A 107 -8.94 30.13 -0.55
N ASP A 108 -9.42 29.57 -1.66
CA ASP A 108 -10.72 29.88 -2.22
C ASP A 108 -11.83 29.43 -1.27
N GLY A 109 -12.87 30.25 -1.13
CA GLY A 109 -14.05 29.89 -0.34
C GLY A 109 -14.85 28.76 -1.01
N PRO A 110 -15.75 28.09 -0.26
CA PRO A 110 -16.61 27.06 -0.83
C PRO A 110 -17.43 27.65 -1.98
N ALA A 111 -17.54 26.92 -3.09
CA ALA A 111 -18.35 27.32 -4.23
C ALA A 111 -19.82 27.53 -3.80
N PRO A 112 -20.54 28.54 -4.33
CA PRO A 112 -21.94 28.73 -4.01
C PRO A 112 -22.78 27.53 -4.50
N GLU A 113 -23.70 27.05 -3.65
CA GLU A 113 -24.60 25.93 -3.96
C GLU A 113 -25.29 26.14 -5.33
N GLY A 114 -24.97 25.28 -6.31
CA GLY A 114 -25.66 25.23 -7.60
C GLY A 114 -24.88 25.70 -8.84
N GLU A 115 -23.57 25.95 -8.73
CA GLU A 115 -22.69 26.20 -9.89
C GLU A 115 -21.91 24.96 -10.36
N ASP A 116 -22.02 23.83 -9.66
CA ASP A 116 -21.33 22.57 -10.00
C ASP A 116 -22.14 21.75 -11.03
N ASP A 117 -21.98 22.06 -12.32
CA ASP A 117 -22.29 21.15 -13.42
C ASP A 117 -21.14 20.13 -13.67
N GLU A 118 -20.07 20.16 -12.86
CA GLU A 118 -18.91 19.26 -12.96
C GLU A 118 -18.89 18.19 -11.84
N GLU A 119 -18.37 17.00 -12.15
CA GLU A 119 -18.30 15.81 -11.28
C GLU A 119 -17.39 15.97 -10.04
N ILE A 120 -16.71 17.12 -9.86
CA ILE A 120 -15.74 17.37 -8.78
C ILE A 120 -16.34 18.37 -7.80
N VAL A 121 -16.61 17.92 -6.57
CA VAL A 121 -17.01 18.80 -5.47
C VAL A 121 -15.78 19.59 -5.03
N VAL A 122 -15.74 20.87 -5.34
CA VAL A 122 -14.68 21.78 -4.90
C VAL A 122 -14.88 22.11 -3.41
N GLY A 123 -13.85 21.87 -2.60
CA GLY A 123 -13.80 22.22 -1.18
C GLY A 123 -13.51 21.03 -0.25
N ASP A 124 -13.96 21.16 0.99
CA ASP A 124 -13.89 20.13 2.02
C ASP A 124 -15.29 19.53 2.23
N GLU A 125 -15.46 18.22 1.96
CA GLU A 125 -16.74 17.52 2.08
C GLU A 125 -17.32 17.55 3.51
N THR A 126 -16.49 17.78 4.53
CA THR A 126 -16.92 17.90 5.93
C THR A 126 -17.17 19.36 6.36
N GLY A 127 -16.64 20.31 5.59
CA GLY A 127 -16.63 21.74 5.88
C GLY A 127 -15.67 22.20 6.98
N PHE A 128 -14.95 21.29 7.64
CA PHE A 128 -14.00 21.57 8.72
C PHE A 128 -12.96 22.63 8.37
N PHE A 129 -12.42 22.59 7.15
CA PHE A 129 -11.40 23.52 6.68
C PHE A 129 -11.81 24.99 6.90
N PHE A 130 -13.10 25.31 6.72
CA PHE A 130 -13.63 26.66 6.88
C PHE A 130 -14.36 26.89 8.21
N ASN A 131 -15.07 25.89 8.72
CA ASN A 131 -15.94 26.05 9.89
C ASN A 131 -15.32 25.58 11.22
N ARG A 132 -14.23 24.80 11.17
CA ARG A 132 -13.53 24.19 12.31
C ARG A 132 -14.42 23.33 13.22
N ASP A 133 -15.48 22.72 12.68
CA ASP A 133 -16.40 21.84 13.42
C ASP A 133 -15.95 20.37 13.37
N ALA A 134 -15.18 19.95 14.37
CA ALA A 134 -14.68 18.58 14.48
C ALA A 134 -15.82 17.53 14.64
N ASP A 135 -16.98 17.90 15.18
CA ASP A 135 -18.10 16.99 15.31
C ASP A 135 -18.78 16.73 13.97
N ALA A 136 -18.79 17.73 13.07
CA ALA A 136 -19.24 17.55 11.70
C ALA A 136 -18.38 16.52 10.96
N VAL A 137 -17.05 16.58 11.10
CA VAL A 137 -16.11 15.60 10.52
C VAL A 137 -16.45 14.19 10.99
N ARG A 138 -16.62 13.99 12.30
CA ARG A 138 -16.97 12.68 12.86
C ARG A 138 -18.28 12.16 12.31
N GLN A 139 -19.29 13.00 12.22
CA GLN A 139 -20.60 12.62 11.68
C GLN A 139 -20.51 12.22 10.20
N GLU A 140 -19.71 12.93 9.41
CA GLU A 140 -19.49 12.61 8.00
C GLU A 140 -18.78 11.26 7.85
N MET A 141 -17.72 11.03 8.62
CA MET A 141 -16.98 9.76 8.61
C MET A 141 -17.87 8.56 8.99
N LEU A 142 -18.77 8.73 9.97
CA LEU A 142 -19.75 7.70 10.33
C LEU A 142 -20.79 7.46 9.23
N ARG A 143 -21.24 8.53 8.56
CA ARG A 143 -22.16 8.42 7.42
C ARG A 143 -21.52 7.67 6.26
N TRP A 144 -20.27 8.01 5.95
CA TRP A 144 -19.46 7.31 4.95
C TRP A 144 -19.28 5.83 5.32
N LEU A 145 -18.95 5.51 6.57
CA LEU A 145 -18.78 4.13 7.02
C LEU A 145 -20.08 3.31 6.90
N SER A 146 -21.22 3.91 7.25
CA SER A 146 -22.55 3.31 7.05
C SER A 146 -22.84 3.04 5.57
N ALA A 147 -22.52 3.99 4.68
CA ALA A 147 -22.69 3.83 3.24
C ALA A 147 -21.78 2.73 2.66
N LEU A 148 -20.51 2.73 3.05
CA LEU A 148 -19.54 1.68 2.71
C LEU A 148 -20.05 0.30 3.14
N ALA A 149 -20.56 0.18 4.36
CA ALA A 149 -21.12 -1.07 4.86
C ALA A 149 -22.29 -1.58 4.01
N ARG A 150 -23.16 -0.70 3.50
CA ARG A 150 -24.23 -1.10 2.56
C ARG A 150 -23.66 -1.66 1.27
N VAL A 151 -22.67 -0.98 0.67
CA VAL A 151 -22.00 -1.43 -0.56
C VAL A 151 -21.36 -2.81 -0.36
N VAL A 152 -20.63 -3.00 0.74
CA VAL A 152 -20.03 -4.30 1.08
C VAL A 152 -21.08 -5.39 1.15
N LEU A 153 -22.18 -5.17 1.88
CA LEU A 153 -23.24 -6.17 2.06
C LEU A 153 -24.02 -6.47 0.78
N GLU A 154 -24.18 -5.49 -0.12
CA GLU A 154 -24.79 -5.69 -1.43
C GLU A 154 -23.92 -6.59 -2.30
N ASN A 155 -22.60 -6.41 -2.26
CA ASN A 155 -21.64 -7.20 -3.03
C ASN A 155 -21.34 -8.58 -2.42
N CYS A 156 -21.65 -8.81 -1.14
CA CYS A 156 -21.51 -10.14 -0.51
C CYS A 156 -22.71 -11.09 -0.72
N LYS A 157 -23.76 -10.70 -1.45
CA LYS A 157 -25.02 -11.47 -1.59
C LYS A 157 -25.03 -12.49 -2.75
N GLY A 158 -24.02 -12.53 -3.61
CA GLY A 158 -23.95 -13.40 -4.79
C GLY A 158 -22.94 -14.54 -4.67
N ASP A 159 -22.99 -15.47 -5.64
CA ASP A 159 -21.98 -16.53 -5.82
C ASP A 159 -20.68 -16.01 -6.46
N ASP A 160 -20.70 -14.77 -6.97
CA ASP A 160 -19.51 -14.09 -7.48
C ASP A 160 -18.55 -13.68 -6.36
N VAL A 161 -17.28 -13.48 -6.72
CA VAL A 161 -16.23 -12.98 -5.82
C VAL A 161 -16.57 -11.54 -5.40
N GLY A 162 -17.44 -11.39 -4.41
CA GLY A 162 -17.81 -10.11 -3.84
C GLY A 162 -16.59 -9.35 -3.29
N ILE A 163 -16.80 -8.11 -2.84
CA ILE A 163 -15.75 -7.27 -2.25
C ILE A 163 -14.98 -8.06 -1.18
N ARG A 164 -13.68 -8.31 -1.44
CA ARG A 164 -12.75 -8.99 -0.52
C ARG A 164 -11.85 -8.05 0.24
N MET A 165 -11.65 -6.84 -0.26
CA MET A 165 -10.73 -5.85 0.30
C MET A 165 -11.39 -4.49 0.26
N VAL A 166 -11.24 -3.71 1.33
CA VAL A 166 -11.84 -2.39 1.48
C VAL A 166 -10.77 -1.44 2.01
N SER A 167 -10.58 -0.32 1.31
CA SER A 167 -9.57 0.69 1.67
C SER A 167 -8.15 0.11 1.69
N MET A 168 -7.88 -0.90 0.86
CA MET A 168 -6.58 -1.55 0.70
C MET A 168 -5.95 -1.12 -0.63
N PRO A 169 -4.61 -1.10 -0.74
CA PRO A 169 -3.92 -0.96 -2.02
C PRO A 169 -4.37 -2.03 -3.03
N LEU A 170 -4.33 -1.69 -4.32
CA LEU A 170 -4.74 -2.59 -5.40
C LEU A 170 -3.61 -3.49 -5.89
N ASP A 171 -2.37 -3.21 -5.49
CA ASP A 171 -1.17 -3.92 -5.95
C ASP A 171 -1.10 -5.36 -5.44
N TYR A 172 -1.87 -5.68 -4.39
CA TYR A 172 -1.84 -6.98 -3.75
C TYR A 172 -3.24 -7.51 -3.44
N ALA A 173 -3.41 -8.83 -3.61
CA ALA A 173 -4.50 -9.59 -3.03
C ALA A 173 -3.97 -10.71 -2.12
N TYR A 174 -4.81 -11.23 -1.23
CA TYR A 174 -4.41 -12.22 -0.23
C TYR A 174 -5.34 -13.44 -0.29
N PRO A 175 -5.07 -14.40 -1.20
CA PRO A 175 -6.03 -15.44 -1.58
C PRO A 175 -6.43 -16.37 -0.42
N ASP A 176 -5.53 -16.59 0.54
CA ASP A 176 -5.77 -17.49 1.68
C ASP A 176 -6.45 -16.80 2.88
N ARG A 177 -6.80 -15.51 2.74
CA ARG A 177 -7.39 -14.73 3.84
C ARG A 177 -8.91 -14.74 3.76
N ALA A 178 -9.52 -15.16 4.86
CA ALA A 178 -10.96 -15.13 5.03
C ALA A 178 -11.45 -13.75 5.49
N GLY A 179 -12.73 -13.48 5.23
CA GLY A 179 -13.38 -12.21 5.57
C GLY A 179 -13.15 -11.14 4.52
N ILE A 180 -13.38 -9.89 4.93
CA ILE A 180 -13.15 -8.68 4.14
C ILE A 180 -11.93 -7.98 4.76
N LEU A 181 -10.89 -7.81 3.99
CA LEU A 181 -9.61 -7.30 4.44
C LEU A 181 -9.66 -5.77 4.49
N THR A 182 -9.17 -5.20 5.59
CA THR A 182 -9.06 -3.74 5.81
C THR A 182 -7.65 -3.40 6.30
N PRO A 183 -7.22 -2.12 6.26
CA PRO A 183 -5.92 -1.72 6.82
C PRO A 183 -5.74 -2.08 8.29
N MET A 184 -6.85 -2.27 9.03
CA MET A 184 -6.87 -2.60 10.46
C MET A 184 -7.13 -4.10 10.72
N GLY A 185 -7.06 -4.93 9.68
CA GLY A 185 -7.25 -6.38 9.77
C GLY A 185 -8.57 -6.89 9.16
N PRO A 186 -8.74 -8.23 9.10
CA PRO A 186 -9.90 -8.84 8.48
C PRO A 186 -11.17 -8.63 9.31
N ARG A 187 -12.29 -8.44 8.62
CA ARG A 187 -13.63 -8.26 9.21
C ARG A 187 -14.62 -9.24 8.59
N GLU A 188 -15.44 -9.85 9.42
CA GLU A 188 -16.53 -10.70 8.92
C GLU A 188 -17.65 -9.84 8.32
N PRO A 189 -18.38 -10.31 7.29
CA PRO A 189 -19.51 -9.57 6.72
C PRO A 189 -20.57 -9.14 7.75
N VAL A 190 -20.78 -9.96 8.80
CA VAL A 190 -21.71 -9.63 9.90
C VAL A 190 -21.31 -8.38 10.68
N TRP A 191 -20.02 -8.04 10.70
CA TRP A 191 -19.54 -6.81 11.32
C TRP A 191 -20.04 -5.59 10.55
N PHE A 192 -19.93 -5.58 9.22
CA PHE A 192 -20.47 -4.52 8.36
C PHE A 192 -22.00 -4.42 8.46
N ALA A 193 -22.71 -5.53 8.63
CA ALA A 193 -24.16 -5.52 8.85
C ALA A 193 -24.58 -4.65 10.05
N GLN A 194 -23.76 -4.59 11.10
CA GLN A 194 -24.05 -3.77 12.28
C GLN A 194 -23.83 -2.27 12.02
N LEU A 195 -22.91 -1.92 11.11
CA LEU A 195 -22.51 -0.53 10.85
C LEU A 195 -23.51 0.24 10.01
N VAL A 196 -24.42 -0.45 9.31
CA VAL A 196 -25.47 0.20 8.51
C VAL A 196 -26.34 1.10 9.39
N ASP A 197 -26.74 0.61 10.56
CA ASP A 197 -27.60 1.34 11.51
C ASP A 197 -26.82 1.91 12.70
N HIS A 198 -25.66 1.33 13.03
CA HIS A 198 -24.83 1.70 14.17
C HIS A 198 -23.36 1.90 13.78
N PRO A 199 -23.05 2.88 12.92
CA PRO A 199 -21.68 3.11 12.44
C PRO A 199 -20.70 3.45 13.57
N GLU A 200 -21.18 3.98 14.71
CA GLU A 200 -20.37 4.26 15.90
C GLU A 200 -19.73 3.02 16.53
N ARG A 201 -20.18 1.81 16.17
CA ARG A 201 -19.55 0.56 16.59
C ARG A 201 -18.31 0.20 15.75
N GLY A 202 -18.12 0.91 14.64
CA GLY A 202 -17.06 0.66 13.68
C GLY A 202 -15.87 1.60 13.81
N LEU A 203 -15.67 2.28 14.94
CA LEU A 203 -14.54 3.22 15.08
C LEU A 203 -13.18 2.55 14.85
N SER A 204 -13.06 1.25 15.18
CA SER A 204 -11.87 0.44 14.90
C SER A 204 -11.64 0.14 13.41
N PHE A 205 -12.49 0.64 12.51
CA PHE A 205 -12.20 0.71 11.09
C PHE A 205 -11.08 1.70 10.82
N PHE A 206 -11.10 2.84 11.53
CA PHE A 206 -10.24 3.97 11.29
C PHE A 206 -8.94 3.83 12.11
N PRO A 207 -7.77 3.85 11.48
CA PRO A 207 -6.49 3.92 12.20
C PRO A 207 -6.34 5.21 13.02
N TRP A 208 -6.93 6.33 12.58
CA TRP A 208 -6.79 7.63 13.25
C TRP A 208 -8.15 8.30 13.51
N TRP A 209 -8.79 7.90 14.61
CA TRP A 209 -10.05 8.48 15.05
C TRP A 209 -9.88 9.74 15.91
N SER A 210 -8.96 9.71 16.88
CA SER A 210 -8.78 10.79 17.85
C SER A 210 -8.07 12.01 17.23
N GLU A 211 -8.41 13.21 17.67
CA GLU A 211 -7.68 14.43 17.26
C GLU A 211 -6.24 14.42 17.78
N GLY A 212 -5.33 14.96 16.97
CA GLY A 212 -3.91 15.13 17.32
C GLY A 212 -3.05 13.86 17.17
N VAL A 213 -1.75 14.06 17.27
CA VAL A 213 -0.71 13.03 17.09
C VAL A 213 -0.40 12.36 18.45
N GLY A 214 -1.36 11.56 18.94
CA GLY A 214 -1.30 10.88 20.24
C GLY A 214 -1.00 9.37 20.16
N ALA A 215 -1.13 8.66 21.28
CA ALA A 215 -0.88 7.21 21.34
C ALA A 215 -1.71 6.41 20.31
N ALA A 216 -2.98 6.78 20.12
CA ALA A 216 -3.87 6.15 19.16
C ALA A 216 -3.39 6.32 17.71
N PHE A 217 -2.79 7.46 17.37
CA PHE A 217 -2.21 7.71 16.05
C PHE A 217 -1.05 6.75 15.79
N PHE A 218 -0.06 6.71 16.69
CA PHE A 218 1.12 5.87 16.52
C PHE A 218 0.77 4.37 16.51
N ALA A 219 -0.13 3.94 17.41
CA ALA A 219 -0.60 2.55 17.43
C ALA A 219 -1.37 2.19 16.15
N GLY A 220 -2.24 3.08 15.66
CA GLY A 220 -3.00 2.89 14.42
C GLY A 220 -2.10 2.81 13.20
N ARG A 221 -1.12 3.71 13.09
CA ARG A 221 -0.13 3.75 12.01
C ARG A 221 0.71 2.47 11.98
N ALA A 222 1.26 2.06 13.13
CA ALA A 222 1.99 0.81 13.26
C ALA A 222 1.14 -0.39 12.87
N LEU A 223 -0.11 -0.46 13.36
CA LEU A 223 -1.00 -1.58 13.06
C LEU A 223 -1.33 -1.70 11.56
N CYS A 224 -1.50 -0.57 10.86
CA CYS A 224 -1.66 -0.56 9.40
C CYS A 224 -0.45 -1.19 8.68
N ARG A 225 0.78 -0.78 9.04
CA ARG A 225 2.01 -1.32 8.45
C ARG A 225 2.21 -2.80 8.80
N LEU A 226 1.90 -3.20 10.04
CA LEU A 226 1.95 -4.60 10.47
C LEU A 226 1.00 -5.50 9.68
N TRP A 227 -0.21 -5.02 9.35
CA TRP A 227 -1.14 -5.77 8.52
C TRP A 227 -0.68 -5.88 7.06
N GLN A 228 -0.21 -4.79 6.47
CA GLN A 228 -0.09 -4.66 5.01
C GLN A 228 1.35 -4.88 4.50
N GLU A 229 2.34 -4.32 5.19
CA GLU A 229 3.69 -4.14 4.66
C GLU A 229 4.72 -5.05 5.33
N THR A 230 4.46 -5.54 6.54
CA THR A 230 5.45 -6.33 7.29
C THR A 230 5.67 -7.72 6.68
N ARG A 231 6.89 -7.98 6.21
CA ARG A 231 7.38 -9.34 5.93
C ARG A 231 7.82 -9.97 7.25
N TRP A 232 7.19 -11.07 7.66
CA TRP A 232 7.37 -11.65 9.00
C TRP A 232 8.61 -12.54 9.10
N ARG A 233 9.77 -11.91 8.89
CA ARG A 233 11.12 -12.49 8.95
C ARG A 233 12.14 -11.37 9.22
N VAL A 234 13.40 -11.76 9.40
CA VAL A 234 14.54 -10.83 9.41
C VAL A 234 14.56 -10.06 8.09
N PRO A 235 14.75 -8.72 8.09
CA PRO A 235 14.87 -7.91 6.90
C PRO A 235 15.90 -8.45 5.90
N ALA A 236 15.57 -8.39 4.61
CA ALA A 236 16.42 -8.79 3.50
C ALA A 236 17.01 -7.57 2.77
N THR A 237 16.42 -6.40 2.97
CA THR A 237 16.84 -5.11 2.41
C THR A 237 16.96 -4.06 3.51
N GLU A 238 17.60 -2.94 3.20
CA GLU A 238 17.69 -1.78 4.11
C GLU A 238 16.29 -1.18 4.36
N ASP A 239 15.50 -0.98 3.31
CA ASP A 239 14.12 -0.48 3.39
C ASP A 239 13.22 -1.30 4.32
N GLU A 240 13.34 -2.64 4.29
CA GLU A 240 12.61 -3.49 5.22
C GLU A 240 13.07 -3.30 6.67
N GLY A 241 14.38 -3.06 6.88
CA GLY A 241 14.95 -2.75 8.19
C GLY A 241 14.46 -1.41 8.74
N GLU A 242 14.45 -0.38 7.90
CA GLU A 242 13.91 0.94 8.21
C GLU A 242 12.40 0.89 8.50
N LEU A 243 11.63 0.16 7.70
CA LEU A 243 10.20 -0.05 7.93
C LEU A 243 9.95 -0.69 9.31
N LEU A 244 10.67 -1.76 9.65
CA LEU A 244 10.49 -2.41 10.96
C LEU A 244 10.91 -1.48 12.10
N MET A 245 11.98 -0.69 11.93
CA MET A 245 12.40 0.33 12.89
C MET A 245 11.30 1.37 13.12
N ASP A 246 10.71 1.91 12.06
CA ASP A 246 9.63 2.88 12.18
C ASP A 246 8.43 2.33 12.95
N ILE A 247 8.01 1.09 12.63
CA ILE A 247 6.92 0.42 13.33
C ILE A 247 7.28 0.26 14.81
N HIS A 248 8.51 -0.14 15.12
CA HIS A 248 8.99 -0.23 16.48
C HIS A 248 8.87 1.12 17.21
N LEU A 249 9.39 2.20 16.62
CA LEU A 249 9.38 3.53 17.20
C LEU A 249 7.96 4.07 17.41
N ASP A 250 7.04 3.76 16.50
CA ASP A 250 5.62 4.06 16.66
C ASP A 250 5.01 3.33 17.85
N LEU A 251 5.23 2.02 17.98
CA LEU A 251 4.72 1.24 19.10
C LEU A 251 5.34 1.69 20.43
N GLU A 252 6.63 1.99 20.44
CA GLU A 252 7.33 2.55 21.59
C GLU A 252 6.72 3.89 22.00
N ARG A 253 6.51 4.80 21.05
CA ARG A 253 5.92 6.11 21.32
C ARG A 253 4.47 6.01 21.78
N ALA A 254 3.68 5.12 21.16
CA ALA A 254 2.32 4.83 21.59
C ALA A 254 2.28 4.38 23.06
N PHE A 255 3.15 3.43 23.42
CA PHE A 255 3.24 2.92 24.79
C PHE A 255 3.71 3.97 25.80
N HIS A 256 4.66 4.82 25.43
CA HIS A 256 5.12 5.91 26.31
C HIS A 256 4.05 6.97 26.55
N LEU A 257 3.25 7.28 25.53
CA LEU A 257 2.14 8.24 25.63
C LEU A 257 0.94 7.65 26.40
N ASP A 258 0.65 6.36 26.22
CA ASP A 258 -0.41 5.64 26.92
C ASP A 258 -0.01 4.17 27.18
N PRO A 259 0.40 3.83 28.42
CA PRO A 259 0.77 2.47 28.79
C PRO A 259 -0.36 1.41 28.71
N ASP A 260 -1.60 1.86 28.55
CA ASP A 260 -2.80 1.03 28.42
C ASP A 260 -3.32 0.96 26.97
N ALA A 261 -2.60 1.55 26.00
CA ALA A 261 -2.93 1.44 24.58
C ALA A 261 -3.02 -0.03 24.11
N ASP A 262 -3.89 -0.29 23.12
CA ASP A 262 -4.06 -1.62 22.52
C ASP A 262 -2.91 -1.96 21.57
N ILE A 263 -1.76 -2.29 22.15
CA ILE A 263 -0.53 -2.61 21.44
C ILE A 263 -0.53 -4.08 20.99
N PRO A 264 -0.13 -4.39 19.74
CA PRO A 264 0.05 -5.75 19.26
C PRO A 264 1.33 -6.39 19.85
N TRP A 265 1.30 -6.74 21.13
CA TRP A 265 2.47 -7.17 21.89
C TRP A 265 3.18 -8.40 21.34
N ARG A 266 2.43 -9.38 20.80
CA ARG A 266 3.02 -10.62 20.25
C ARG A 266 3.88 -10.32 19.03
N GLU A 267 3.35 -9.45 18.17
CA GLU A 267 3.98 -8.98 16.95
C GLU A 267 5.15 -8.07 17.23
N TRP A 268 5.02 -7.15 18.21
CA TRP A 268 6.11 -6.28 18.60
C TRP A 268 7.32 -7.09 19.11
N ARG A 269 7.07 -8.16 19.86
CA ARG A 269 8.12 -9.10 20.28
C ARG A 269 8.81 -9.79 19.09
N GLU A 270 8.06 -10.27 18.11
CA GLU A 270 8.65 -10.88 16.90
C GLU A 270 9.53 -9.86 16.16
N LEU A 271 9.04 -8.63 16.01
CA LEU A 271 9.72 -7.54 15.35
C LEU A 271 11.03 -7.15 16.04
N ILE A 272 11.05 -7.06 17.38
CA ILE A 272 12.30 -6.85 18.15
C ILE A 272 13.30 -7.97 17.86
N GLY A 273 12.86 -9.22 17.77
CA GLY A 273 13.72 -10.35 17.40
C GLY A 273 14.38 -10.16 16.03
N TYR A 274 13.60 -9.74 15.03
CA TYR A 274 14.10 -9.48 13.68
C TYR A 274 15.08 -8.31 13.63
N LEU A 275 14.77 -7.20 14.30
CA LEU A 275 15.65 -6.03 14.38
C LEU A 275 16.95 -6.33 15.11
N THR A 276 16.90 -7.11 16.20
CA THR A 276 18.08 -7.55 16.94
C THR A 276 19.00 -8.41 16.08
N GLU A 277 18.42 -9.32 15.28
CA GLU A 277 19.18 -10.16 14.36
C GLU A 277 19.80 -9.35 13.21
N TYR A 278 19.07 -8.36 12.67
CA TYR A 278 19.49 -7.55 11.53
C TYR A 278 20.55 -6.49 11.87
N PHE A 279 20.27 -5.60 12.84
CA PHE A 279 21.19 -4.53 13.25
C PHE A 279 22.25 -5.01 14.25
N GLY A 280 22.06 -6.19 14.83
CA GLY A 280 22.90 -6.72 15.89
C GLY A 280 22.59 -6.13 17.27
N TYR A 281 22.94 -6.88 18.31
CA TYR A 281 22.62 -6.59 19.72
C TYR A 281 23.19 -5.26 20.26
N ALA A 282 24.13 -4.62 19.56
CA ALA A 282 24.89 -3.49 20.09
C ALA A 282 24.38 -2.10 19.66
N GLU A 283 23.66 -2.00 18.53
CA GLU A 283 23.10 -0.73 18.04
C GLU A 283 21.66 -0.50 18.53
N PHE A 284 20.94 -1.58 18.86
CA PHE A 284 19.60 -1.56 19.43
C PHE A 284 19.61 -1.49 20.97
N GLN A 285 20.16 -0.43 21.56
CA GLN A 285 20.11 -0.24 23.02
C GLN A 285 18.77 0.35 23.47
N HIS A 286 17.76 -0.49 23.68
CA HIS A 286 16.71 -0.14 24.64
C HIS A 286 17.28 -0.21 26.05
N GLY A 287 16.69 0.52 26.99
CA GLY A 287 16.87 0.16 28.39
C GLY A 287 16.37 -1.28 28.56
N GLU A 288 17.13 -2.15 29.23
CA GLU A 288 16.78 -3.57 29.51
C GLU A 288 15.32 -3.74 30.00
N THR A 289 14.71 -2.69 30.54
CA THR A 289 13.31 -2.63 30.99
C THR A 289 12.25 -2.73 29.89
N LEU A 290 12.48 -2.25 28.66
CA LEU A 290 11.44 -2.24 27.62
C LEU A 290 11.23 -3.62 27.01
N GLU A 291 12.32 -4.31 26.65
CA GLU A 291 12.26 -5.67 26.10
C GLU A 291 11.61 -6.66 27.10
N GLU A 292 11.98 -6.56 28.38
CA GLU A 292 11.35 -7.34 29.45
C GLU A 292 9.84 -7.08 29.55
N GLU A 293 9.42 -5.82 29.40
CA GLU A 293 8.00 -5.43 29.42
C GLU A 293 7.25 -5.97 28.20
N ILE A 294 7.85 -5.88 27.00
CA ILE A 294 7.30 -6.44 25.75
C ILE A 294 7.12 -7.96 25.91
N GLU A 295 8.14 -8.69 26.35
CA GLU A 295 8.04 -10.14 26.57
C GLU A 295 6.93 -10.48 27.57
N ARG A 296 6.90 -9.77 28.71
CA ARG A 296 5.90 -9.98 29.76
C ARG A 296 4.48 -9.70 29.29
N ARG A 297 4.25 -8.67 28.48
CA ARG A 297 2.93 -8.32 27.92
C ARG A 297 2.54 -9.29 26.82
N ALA A 298 3.46 -9.64 25.92
CA ALA A 298 3.25 -10.63 24.86
C ALA A 298 2.85 -12.00 25.43
N GLY A 299 3.52 -12.45 26.51
CA GLY A 299 3.22 -13.71 27.20
C GLY A 299 1.85 -13.75 27.90
N LYS A 300 1.15 -12.62 28.02
CA LYS A 300 -0.23 -12.55 28.56
C LYS A 300 -1.30 -12.55 27.48
N VAL A 301 -0.94 -12.32 26.22
CA VAL A 301 -1.89 -12.35 25.12
C VAL A 301 -2.30 -13.80 24.86
N ASP A 302 -3.59 -14.03 24.70
CA ASP A 302 -4.13 -15.35 24.37
C ASP A 302 -3.47 -15.88 23.07
N PRO A 303 -2.79 -17.05 23.10
CA PRO A 303 -2.24 -17.67 21.90
C PRO A 303 -3.28 -17.96 20.82
N ALA A 304 -4.56 -18.13 21.19
CA ALA A 304 -5.66 -18.35 20.25
C ALA A 304 -6.08 -17.08 19.50
N LYS A 305 -5.67 -15.88 19.95
CA LYS A 305 -5.88 -14.65 19.18
C LYS A 305 -5.11 -14.77 17.85
N PRO A 306 -5.75 -14.53 16.70
CA PRO A 306 -5.06 -14.53 15.42
C PRO A 306 -3.89 -13.53 15.41
N LEU A 307 -2.81 -13.91 14.76
CA LEU A 307 -1.67 -13.02 14.53
C LEU A 307 -2.03 -11.94 13.50
N VAL A 308 -1.50 -10.75 13.69
CA VAL A 308 -1.57 -9.64 12.74
C VAL A 308 -0.63 -9.89 11.55
N GLY A 309 -1.03 -9.47 10.35
CA GLY A 309 -0.18 -9.49 9.15
C GLY A 309 -0.73 -10.36 8.03
N TYR A 310 -1.09 -9.74 6.90
CA TYR A 310 -1.57 -10.44 5.71
C TYR A 310 -0.45 -11.23 5.03
N ARG A 311 0.76 -10.66 4.98
CA ARG A 311 1.97 -11.26 4.41
C ARG A 311 2.56 -12.43 5.18
N ARG A 312 1.91 -12.88 6.27
CA ARG A 312 2.20 -14.20 6.89
C ARG A 312 1.75 -15.38 6.04
N GLY A 313 0.90 -15.14 5.05
CA GLY A 313 0.46 -16.14 4.07
C GLY A 313 0.84 -15.72 2.65
N PRO A 314 0.41 -16.48 1.63
CA PRO A 314 0.66 -16.13 0.24
C PRO A 314 0.07 -14.77 -0.14
N VAL A 315 0.74 -14.10 -1.06
CA VAL A 315 0.38 -12.80 -1.63
C VAL A 315 0.25 -12.96 -3.13
N GLN A 316 -0.84 -12.44 -3.70
CA GLN A 316 -1.01 -12.30 -5.14
C GLN A 316 -0.59 -10.88 -5.53
N ALA A 317 0.55 -10.75 -6.21
CA ALA A 317 1.04 -9.49 -6.73
C ALA A 317 0.34 -9.16 -8.06
N MET A 318 -0.16 -7.93 -8.20
CA MET A 318 -0.68 -7.39 -9.45
C MET A 318 0.47 -6.74 -10.23
N LEU A 319 0.58 -7.09 -11.50
CA LEU A 319 1.73 -6.79 -12.36
C LEU A 319 1.28 -6.09 -13.64
N THR A 320 2.25 -5.66 -14.45
CA THR A 320 2.00 -4.97 -15.72
C THR A 320 1.13 -5.80 -16.66
N GLY A 321 0.36 -5.10 -17.51
CA GLY A 321 -0.49 -5.74 -18.52
C GLY A 321 -1.68 -6.51 -17.96
N GLY A 322 -2.09 -6.25 -16.71
CA GLY A 322 -3.20 -6.94 -16.03
C GLY A 322 -2.84 -8.31 -15.47
N TRP A 323 -1.56 -8.70 -15.55
CA TRP A 323 -1.11 -9.99 -15.03
C TRP A 323 -1.06 -9.99 -13.51
N SER A 324 -1.14 -11.17 -12.91
CA SER A 324 -0.84 -11.36 -11.49
C SER A 324 -0.21 -12.73 -11.25
N LEU A 325 0.51 -12.89 -10.14
CA LEU A 325 1.05 -14.18 -9.71
C LEU A 325 1.10 -14.27 -8.18
N VAL A 326 1.04 -15.49 -7.65
CA VAL A 326 1.05 -15.77 -6.21
C VAL A 326 2.46 -16.16 -5.75
N ILE A 327 2.98 -15.42 -4.77
CA ILE A 327 4.27 -15.68 -4.10
C ILE A 327 4.09 -15.91 -2.59
N PRO A 328 5.07 -16.54 -1.91
CA PRO A 328 5.19 -16.44 -0.47
C PRO A 328 5.24 -14.97 0.00
N GLY A 329 4.45 -14.62 1.02
CA GLY A 329 4.35 -13.23 1.49
C GLY A 329 5.60 -12.67 2.15
N ASP A 330 6.57 -13.53 2.48
CA ASP A 330 7.86 -13.16 3.03
C ASP A 330 8.91 -12.80 1.98
N MET A 331 8.64 -12.94 0.68
CA MET A 331 9.60 -12.49 -0.34
C MET A 331 9.75 -10.96 -0.33
N ALA A 332 10.98 -10.49 -0.51
CA ALA A 332 11.28 -9.12 -0.88
C ALA A 332 10.89 -8.91 -2.35
N GLU A 333 10.56 -7.68 -2.74
CA GLU A 333 10.02 -7.33 -4.05
C GLU A 333 10.54 -5.98 -4.50
N GLU A 334 10.77 -5.81 -5.80
CA GLU A 334 11.21 -4.55 -6.39
C GLU A 334 10.80 -4.46 -7.86
N TRP A 335 10.54 -3.25 -8.33
CA TRP A 335 10.45 -2.94 -9.75
C TRP A 335 11.77 -2.35 -10.22
N GLU A 336 12.28 -2.84 -11.34
CA GLU A 336 13.40 -2.19 -12.03
C GLU A 336 13.05 -0.73 -12.38
N GLU A 337 14.05 0.15 -12.49
CA GLU A 337 13.87 1.59 -12.71
C GLU A 337 12.98 1.92 -13.94
N ASN A 338 12.93 1.03 -14.93
CA ASN A 338 12.12 1.20 -16.13
C ASN A 338 10.63 0.85 -15.93
N GLY A 339 10.24 0.27 -14.79
CA GLY A 339 8.88 -0.19 -14.48
C GLY A 339 8.40 -1.37 -15.33
N GLU A 340 9.27 -1.96 -16.15
CA GLU A 340 8.88 -3.04 -17.07
C GLU A 340 9.04 -4.42 -16.43
N THR A 341 10.03 -4.56 -15.55
CA THR A 341 10.40 -5.83 -14.93
C THR A 341 10.23 -5.76 -13.43
N TRP A 342 9.48 -6.73 -12.91
CA TRP A 342 9.28 -6.93 -11.49
C TRP A 342 10.11 -8.13 -11.03
N SER A 343 10.68 -8.06 -9.85
CA SER A 343 11.40 -9.17 -9.24
C SER A 343 10.95 -9.41 -7.80
N ALA A 344 11.10 -10.66 -7.36
CA ALA A 344 10.93 -11.04 -5.97
C ALA A 344 11.98 -12.07 -5.55
N TRP A 345 12.52 -11.96 -4.33
CA TRP A 345 13.58 -12.86 -3.86
C TRP A 345 13.52 -13.17 -2.37
N LEU A 346 14.02 -14.36 -2.01
CA LEU A 346 14.32 -14.76 -0.64
C LEU A 346 15.19 -16.02 -0.63
N GLY A 347 16.26 -16.03 0.18
CA GLY A 347 16.95 -17.28 0.59
C GLY A 347 17.40 -18.18 -0.57
N GLY A 348 17.98 -17.61 -1.63
CA GLY A 348 18.47 -18.35 -2.81
C GLY A 348 17.42 -18.62 -3.88
N ARG A 349 16.20 -18.10 -3.73
CA ARG A 349 15.12 -18.12 -4.73
C ARG A 349 14.89 -16.72 -5.28
N THR A 350 14.76 -16.61 -6.59
CA THR A 350 14.48 -15.35 -7.28
C THR A 350 13.47 -15.55 -8.39
N ILE A 351 12.49 -14.66 -8.49
CA ILE A 351 11.46 -14.61 -9.52
C ILE A 351 11.66 -13.32 -10.31
N TRP A 352 11.61 -13.41 -11.63
CA TRP A 352 11.61 -12.27 -12.54
C TRP A 352 10.37 -12.34 -13.42
N PHE A 353 9.68 -11.23 -13.58
CA PHE A 353 8.48 -11.12 -14.38
C PHE A 353 8.56 -9.92 -15.33
N THR A 354 8.19 -10.14 -16.59
CA THR A 354 8.00 -9.09 -17.59
C THR A 354 6.83 -9.47 -18.50
N SER A 355 6.06 -8.50 -18.97
CA SER A 355 4.92 -8.72 -19.89
C SER A 355 4.99 -7.86 -21.14
N TRP A 356 4.34 -8.32 -22.21
CA TRP A 356 4.26 -7.62 -23.50
C TRP A 356 2.90 -7.83 -24.17
N SER A 357 2.48 -6.82 -24.93
CA SER A 357 1.42 -6.93 -25.92
C SER A 357 1.99 -7.28 -27.29
N VAL A 358 1.28 -8.10 -28.06
CA VAL A 358 1.70 -8.56 -29.39
C VAL A 358 0.53 -8.60 -30.36
N SER A 359 0.76 -8.07 -31.56
CA SER A 359 -0.15 -8.13 -32.71
C SER A 359 0.55 -8.77 -33.90
N ALA A 360 -0.25 -9.33 -34.81
CA ALA A 360 0.20 -9.78 -36.12
C ALA A 360 0.49 -8.57 -37.05
N GLU A 361 1.15 -8.82 -38.19
CA GLU A 361 1.49 -7.77 -39.18
C GLU A 361 0.27 -7.02 -39.75
N ASN A 362 -0.93 -7.61 -39.61
CA ASN A 362 -2.21 -7.03 -40.01
C ASN A 362 -2.96 -6.35 -38.85
N ASP A 363 -2.29 -6.10 -37.72
CA ASP A 363 -2.86 -5.59 -36.47
C ASP A 363 -3.94 -6.50 -35.84
N GLU A 364 -4.07 -7.76 -36.27
CA GLU A 364 -4.93 -8.74 -35.59
C GLU A 364 -4.23 -9.31 -34.35
N SER A 365 -5.00 -9.60 -33.29
CA SER A 365 -4.47 -10.23 -32.08
C SER A 365 -4.09 -11.69 -32.34
N LEU A 366 -2.91 -12.09 -31.90
CA LEU A 366 -2.47 -13.48 -31.96
C LEU A 366 -3.15 -14.29 -30.86
N SER A 367 -3.52 -15.54 -31.15
CA SER A 367 -3.98 -16.46 -30.11
C SER A 367 -2.84 -16.85 -29.17
N ALA A 368 -3.17 -17.23 -27.93
CA ALA A 368 -2.19 -17.66 -26.93
C ALA A 368 -1.22 -18.76 -27.45
N ARG A 369 -1.75 -19.74 -28.20
CA ARG A 369 -0.93 -20.83 -28.76
C ARG A 369 -0.01 -20.37 -29.88
N GLU A 370 -0.46 -19.48 -30.77
CA GLU A 370 0.40 -18.90 -31.81
C GLU A 370 1.54 -18.09 -31.20
N ILE A 371 1.26 -17.35 -30.12
CA ILE A 371 2.30 -16.62 -29.37
C ILE A 371 3.35 -17.59 -28.83
N LEU A 372 2.94 -18.66 -28.13
CA LEU A 372 3.88 -19.63 -27.56
C LEU A 372 4.67 -20.42 -28.61
N ASP A 373 4.04 -20.78 -29.73
CA ASP A 373 4.69 -21.52 -30.82
C ASP A 373 5.70 -20.65 -31.59
N SER A 374 5.57 -19.31 -31.53
CA SER A 374 6.56 -18.38 -32.10
C SER A 374 7.81 -18.20 -31.24
N ARG A 375 7.83 -18.70 -29.99
CA ARG A 375 8.97 -18.53 -29.08
C ARG A 375 10.06 -19.59 -29.34
N PRO A 376 11.35 -19.24 -29.17
CA PRO A 376 12.42 -20.22 -29.24
C PRO A 376 12.43 -21.10 -27.98
N TRP A 377 12.45 -22.43 -28.18
CA TRP A 377 12.50 -23.42 -27.10
C TRP A 377 13.79 -24.23 -27.17
N PRO A 378 14.49 -24.45 -26.04
CA PRO A 378 15.68 -25.30 -26.00
C PRO A 378 15.33 -26.76 -26.38
N GLU A 379 16.18 -27.41 -27.19
CA GLU A 379 15.98 -28.82 -27.58
C GLU A 379 16.22 -29.79 -26.40
N ASP A 380 17.12 -29.43 -25.49
CA ASP A 380 17.60 -30.31 -24.41
C ASP A 380 16.88 -30.11 -23.06
N GLY A 381 15.89 -29.22 -23.00
CA GLY A 381 15.18 -28.88 -21.78
C GLY A 381 13.91 -29.70 -21.56
N GLN A 382 13.53 -29.93 -20.30
CA GLN A 382 12.25 -30.55 -19.98
C GLN A 382 11.12 -29.54 -20.21
N ILE A 383 10.32 -29.75 -21.25
CA ILE A 383 9.15 -28.92 -21.56
C ILE A 383 7.97 -29.31 -20.67
N ILE A 384 7.30 -28.30 -20.11
CA ILE A 384 6.14 -28.43 -19.22
C ILE A 384 5.04 -27.51 -19.75
N GLU A 385 3.87 -28.07 -20.02
CA GLU A 385 2.70 -27.33 -20.51
C GLU A 385 1.71 -27.07 -19.37
N HIS A 386 0.96 -25.97 -19.46
CA HIS A 386 -0.06 -25.56 -18.52
C HIS A 386 -1.22 -24.89 -19.25
N GLU A 387 -2.45 -25.14 -18.82
CA GLU A 387 -3.65 -24.46 -19.30
C GLU A 387 -4.58 -24.25 -18.08
N ASP A 388 -4.98 -23.00 -17.83
CA ASP A 388 -5.98 -22.64 -16.81
C ASP A 388 -6.82 -21.46 -17.29
N GLY A 389 -8.11 -21.72 -17.54
CA GLY A 389 -9.01 -20.75 -18.16
C GLY A 389 -8.46 -20.23 -19.50
N PRO A 390 -8.32 -18.90 -19.69
CA PRO A 390 -7.77 -18.33 -20.92
C PRO A 390 -6.24 -18.41 -21.00
N VAL A 391 -5.55 -18.69 -19.88
CA VAL A 391 -4.08 -18.70 -19.81
C VAL A 391 -3.54 -20.02 -20.32
N VAL A 392 -2.70 -19.96 -21.34
CA VAL A 392 -1.91 -21.10 -21.83
C VAL A 392 -0.44 -20.82 -21.52
N GLY A 393 0.25 -21.79 -20.94
CA GLY A 393 1.65 -21.65 -20.56
C GLY A 393 2.53 -22.80 -21.05
N ARG A 394 3.77 -22.46 -21.41
CA ARG A 394 4.85 -23.42 -21.68
C ARG A 394 6.08 -23.00 -20.91
N ALA A 395 6.71 -23.94 -20.20
CA ALA A 395 7.93 -23.70 -19.45
C ALA A 395 9.01 -24.73 -19.79
N VAL A 396 10.26 -24.35 -19.57
CA VAL A 396 11.42 -25.22 -19.68
C VAL A 396 12.22 -25.20 -18.39
N PHE A 397 12.57 -26.39 -17.90
CA PHE A 397 13.44 -26.56 -16.73
C PHE A 397 14.85 -26.96 -17.18
N MET A 398 15.85 -26.20 -16.76
CA MET A 398 17.24 -26.41 -17.16
C MET A 398 18.25 -25.84 -16.15
N PRO A 399 19.48 -26.37 -16.10
CA PRO A 399 20.56 -25.74 -15.34
C PRO A 399 20.92 -24.38 -15.95
N TYR A 400 21.36 -23.47 -15.09
CA TYR A 400 21.82 -22.13 -15.43
C TYR A 400 23.17 -21.89 -14.76
N GLU A 401 24.16 -21.38 -15.49
CA GLU A 401 25.47 -21.05 -14.93
C GLU A 401 25.59 -19.53 -14.78
N GLU A 402 25.87 -19.08 -13.55
CA GLU A 402 26.07 -17.67 -13.21
C GLU A 402 27.31 -17.56 -12.32
N GLU A 403 28.26 -16.72 -12.71
CA GLU A 403 29.51 -16.48 -11.96
C GLU A 403 30.32 -17.75 -11.55
N GLY A 404 30.12 -18.87 -12.27
CA GLY A 404 30.78 -20.14 -11.97
C GLY A 404 30.03 -21.03 -10.97
N GLU A 405 28.84 -20.62 -10.53
CA GLU A 405 27.89 -21.43 -9.77
C GLU A 405 26.80 -21.97 -10.71
N THR A 406 26.34 -23.20 -10.43
CA THR A 406 25.23 -23.81 -11.15
C THR A 406 23.95 -23.61 -10.34
N LEU A 407 23.04 -22.83 -10.89
CA LEU A 407 21.67 -22.66 -10.43
C LEU A 407 20.72 -23.51 -11.30
N TRP A 408 19.48 -23.62 -10.85
CA TRP A 408 18.38 -24.16 -11.63
C TRP A 408 17.47 -23.02 -12.08
N ASN A 409 16.99 -23.10 -13.32
CA ASN A 409 16.07 -22.12 -13.90
C ASN A 409 14.82 -22.82 -14.43
N LEU A 410 13.66 -22.35 -13.97
CA LEU A 410 12.39 -22.57 -14.64
C LEU A 410 12.03 -21.31 -15.45
N LYS A 411 12.17 -21.42 -16.77
CA LYS A 411 11.81 -20.35 -17.72
C LYS A 411 10.43 -20.63 -18.30
N GLY A 412 9.43 -19.89 -17.85
CA GLY A 412 8.03 -20.03 -18.24
C GLY A 412 7.51 -18.86 -19.06
N TYR A 413 6.83 -19.16 -20.17
CA TYR A 413 5.97 -18.19 -20.85
C TYR A 413 4.51 -18.54 -20.57
N SER A 414 3.71 -17.52 -20.30
CA SER A 414 2.25 -17.61 -20.17
C SER A 414 1.61 -16.61 -21.12
N ALA A 415 0.58 -17.00 -21.85
CA ALA A 415 -0.04 -16.20 -22.89
C ALA A 415 -1.56 -16.26 -22.82
N ILE A 416 -2.20 -15.15 -23.19
CA ILE A 416 -3.61 -15.06 -23.56
C ILE A 416 -3.69 -14.47 -24.99
N GLU A 417 -4.89 -14.16 -25.47
CA GLU A 417 -5.02 -13.46 -26.75
C GLU A 417 -4.37 -12.07 -26.70
N GLY A 418 -3.44 -11.81 -27.62
CA GLY A 418 -2.79 -10.50 -27.79
C GLY A 418 -1.76 -10.09 -26.73
N THR A 419 -1.57 -10.85 -25.64
CA THR A 419 -0.55 -10.54 -24.61
C THR A 419 0.13 -11.81 -24.09
N PHE A 420 1.35 -11.66 -23.62
CA PHE A 420 2.08 -12.72 -22.94
C PHE A 420 3.03 -12.17 -21.87
N ALA A 421 3.43 -13.04 -20.97
CA ALA A 421 4.39 -12.77 -19.93
C ALA A 421 5.49 -13.83 -19.89
N LEU A 422 6.69 -13.40 -19.51
CA LEU A 422 7.84 -14.25 -19.20
C LEU A 422 8.04 -14.23 -17.69
N CYS A 423 8.10 -15.42 -17.10
CA CYS A 423 8.48 -15.63 -15.72
C CYS A 423 9.74 -16.50 -15.69
N ASN A 424 10.85 -15.95 -15.19
CA ASN A 424 12.05 -16.74 -14.91
C ASN A 424 12.15 -16.96 -13.40
N ILE A 425 12.31 -18.20 -12.98
CA ILE A 425 12.46 -18.54 -11.56
C ILE A 425 13.78 -19.26 -11.38
N TYR A 426 14.68 -18.66 -10.61
CA TYR A 426 16.00 -19.18 -10.29
C TYR A 426 16.02 -19.71 -8.85
N PHE A 427 16.67 -20.85 -8.65
CA PHE A 427 16.83 -21.45 -7.33
C PHE A 427 18.06 -22.37 -7.26
N GLN A 428 18.61 -22.53 -6.06
CA GLN A 428 19.85 -23.31 -5.85
C GLN A 428 19.59 -24.82 -5.77
N ASP A 429 18.47 -25.25 -5.18
CA ASP A 429 18.18 -26.66 -4.92
C ASP A 429 17.12 -27.19 -5.91
N GLU A 430 17.44 -28.25 -6.66
CA GLU A 430 16.52 -28.88 -7.63
C GLU A 430 15.16 -29.26 -7.00
N THR A 431 15.12 -29.50 -5.69
CA THR A 431 13.89 -29.81 -4.95
C THR A 431 12.87 -28.66 -4.91
N ASP A 432 13.29 -27.42 -5.20
CA ASP A 432 12.41 -26.26 -5.31
C ASP A 432 11.62 -26.20 -6.63
N LEU A 433 11.82 -27.16 -7.55
CA LEU A 433 11.07 -27.22 -8.81
C LEU A 433 9.55 -27.26 -8.60
N GLU A 434 9.05 -27.98 -7.59
CA GLU A 434 7.60 -28.02 -7.32
C GLU A 434 7.06 -26.66 -6.90
N TRP A 435 7.82 -25.92 -6.07
CA TRP A 435 7.48 -24.56 -5.67
C TRP A 435 7.51 -23.61 -6.87
N ALA A 436 8.56 -23.66 -7.70
CA ALA A 436 8.68 -22.82 -8.88
C ALA A 436 7.51 -23.06 -9.87
N LEU A 437 7.12 -24.33 -10.05
CA LEU A 437 5.96 -24.68 -10.87
C LEU A 437 4.65 -24.16 -10.27
N GLN A 438 4.48 -24.15 -8.95
CA GLN A 438 3.30 -23.58 -8.29
C GLN A 438 3.22 -22.06 -8.53
N VAL A 439 4.34 -21.34 -8.37
CA VAL A 439 4.42 -19.90 -8.65
C VAL A 439 4.07 -19.62 -10.11
N TRP A 440 4.74 -20.26 -11.07
CA TRP A 440 4.47 -20.04 -12.49
C TRP A 440 3.03 -20.39 -12.90
N LYS A 441 2.48 -21.51 -12.41
CA LYS A 441 1.09 -21.92 -12.69
C LYS A 441 0.04 -21.06 -11.97
N SER A 442 0.44 -20.21 -11.03
CA SER A 442 -0.47 -19.27 -10.37
C SER A 442 -0.76 -18.02 -11.21
N MET A 443 -0.08 -17.84 -12.34
CA MET A 443 -0.25 -16.66 -13.19
C MET A 443 -1.67 -16.50 -13.73
N ARG A 444 -2.25 -15.30 -13.61
CA ARG A 444 -3.58 -14.95 -14.13
C ARG A 444 -3.49 -13.63 -14.92
N ASN A 445 -4.44 -13.40 -15.82
CA ASN A 445 -4.67 -12.13 -16.52
C ASN A 445 -6.17 -11.86 -16.62
#